data_AF-A0A543I760-F1
#
_entry.id   AF-A0A543I760-F1
#
_cell.length_a   1.000
_cell.length_b   1.000
_cell.length_c   1.000
_cell.angle_alpha   90.00
_cell.angle_beta   90.00
_cell.angle_gamma   90.00
#
_symmetry.space_group_name_H-M   'P 1'
#
loop_
_entity.id
_entity.type
_entity.pdbx_description
1 polymer ?
#
loop_
_entity_poly.entity_id
_entity_poly.type
_entity_poly.pdbx_seq_one_letter_code
_entity_poly.pdbx_strand_id
1 'polypeptide(L)'
;MDGDAHGPSASSAPVTLSLPSLPKSVLELLVANIEGLHLATGVHVYGLGVIAEKNALHGIAGQCPGYVLVGDNGTHGFLVSLSDDLSVYSSELGALVPPFFQFVASSLREWVDSQG
;
A
#
# COMPACT_ATOMS: atom_id res chain seq x y z
N MET A 1 22.44 41.71 10.31
CA MET A 1 22.69 40.57 11.21
C MET A 1 21.65 40.75 12.31
N ASP A 2 20.55 40.01 12.36
CA ASP A 2 20.26 38.62 11.97
C ASP A 2 18.72 38.56 11.76
N GLY A 3 18.17 37.96 10.71
CA GLY A 3 18.19 36.54 10.43
C GLY A 3 16.76 36.00 10.54
N ASP A 4 15.96 36.21 9.49
CA ASP A 4 14.67 35.55 9.27
C ASP A 4 14.80 34.03 9.42
N ALA A 5 14.00 33.43 10.30
CA ALA A 5 13.81 31.99 10.35
C ALA A 5 12.32 31.67 10.40
N HIS A 6 11.62 31.99 9.30
CA HIS A 6 10.47 31.20 8.89
C HIS A 6 10.98 29.80 8.55
N GLY A 7 10.84 28.86 9.49
CA GLY A 7 11.03 27.44 9.19
C GLY A 7 10.09 27.05 8.06
N PRO A 8 10.53 26.26 7.06
CA PRO A 8 9.63 25.82 6.01
C PRO A 8 8.56 24.93 6.64
N SER A 9 7.32 25.43 6.68
CA SER A 9 6.12 24.61 6.81
C SER A 9 6.26 23.48 5.79
N ALA A 10 6.45 22.26 6.28
CA ALA A 10 6.35 21.07 5.46
C ALA A 10 4.91 21.02 4.93
N SER A 11 4.71 21.61 3.75
CA SER A 11 3.51 21.47 2.96
C SER A 11 3.50 20.02 2.50
N SER A 12 2.92 19.13 3.32
CA SER A 12 2.43 17.84 2.85
C SER A 12 1.30 18.14 1.88
N ALA A 13 1.66 18.39 0.63
CA ALA A 13 0.72 18.23 -0.46
C ALA A 13 0.20 16.78 -0.37
N PRO A 14 -1.13 16.56 -0.39
CA PRO A 14 -1.63 15.21 -0.51
C PRO A 14 -1.05 14.63 -1.80
N VAL A 15 -0.22 13.61 -1.69
CA VAL A 15 0.12 12.78 -2.84
C VAL A 15 -1.18 12.10 -3.21
N THR A 16 -1.95 12.73 -4.11
CA THR A 16 -3.01 12.04 -4.83
C THR A 16 -2.32 10.91 -5.57
N LEU A 17 -2.42 9.70 -5.01
CA LEU A 17 -2.23 8.48 -5.76
C LEU A 17 -3.17 8.59 -6.95
N SER A 18 -2.61 9.03 -8.07
CA SER A 18 -3.36 9.15 -9.30
C SER A 18 -3.63 7.72 -9.74
N LEU A 19 -4.87 7.27 -9.51
CA LEU A 19 -5.42 6.01 -9.99
C LEU A 19 -4.95 5.56 -11.39
N PRO A 20 -4.69 6.44 -12.40
CA PRO A 20 -4.21 6.00 -13.72
C PRO A 20 -2.88 5.23 -13.77
N SER A 21 -2.07 5.19 -12.70
CA SER A 21 -0.79 4.44 -12.72
C SER A 21 -0.87 3.02 -12.14
N LEU A 22 -2.03 2.60 -11.62
CA LEU A 22 -2.22 1.23 -11.16
C LEU A 22 -2.53 0.31 -12.36
N PRO A 23 -1.93 -0.90 -12.42
CA PRO A 23 -2.28 -1.88 -13.43
C PRO A 23 -3.77 -2.20 -13.38
N LYS A 24 -4.39 -2.31 -14.57
CA LYS A 24 -5.84 -2.44 -14.73
C LYS A 24 -6.43 -3.59 -13.91
N SER A 25 -5.70 -4.69 -13.76
CA SER A 25 -6.13 -5.85 -12.97
C SER A 25 -6.17 -5.60 -11.46
N VAL A 26 -5.28 -4.76 -10.91
CA VAL A 26 -5.39 -4.29 -9.51
C VAL A 26 -6.62 -3.41 -9.37
N LEU A 27 -6.79 -2.49 -10.33
CA LEU A 27 -7.89 -1.55 -10.32
C LEU A 27 -9.24 -2.28 -10.37
N GLU A 28 -9.40 -3.31 -11.20
CA GLU A 28 -10.63 -4.10 -11.28
C GLU A 28 -10.95 -4.84 -9.98
N LEU A 29 -9.94 -5.40 -9.31
CA LEU A 29 -10.12 -6.14 -8.05
C LEU A 29 -10.45 -5.19 -6.88
N LEU A 30 -9.83 -4.00 -6.85
CA LEU A 30 -10.09 -2.95 -5.86
C LEU A 30 -11.42 -2.22 -6.10
N VAL A 31 -11.78 -1.97 -7.37
CA VAL A 31 -13.06 -1.32 -7.74
C VAL A 31 -14.24 -2.24 -7.46
N ALA A 32 -14.06 -3.56 -7.54
CA ALA A 32 -15.09 -4.52 -7.14
C ALA A 32 -15.37 -4.52 -5.62
N ASN A 33 -14.43 -4.02 -4.79
CA ASN A 33 -14.51 -4.04 -3.31
C ASN A 33 -14.21 -2.66 -2.72
N ILE A 34 -15.06 -1.68 -3.04
CA ILE A 34 -14.90 -0.27 -2.62
C ILE A 34 -14.77 -0.12 -1.10
N GLU A 35 -15.44 -0.99 -0.33
CA GLU A 35 -15.45 -0.96 1.14
C GLU A 35 -14.29 -1.74 1.78
N GLY A 36 -13.50 -2.47 0.99
CA GLY A 36 -12.51 -3.43 1.49
C GLY A 36 -13.11 -4.82 1.74
N LEU A 37 -12.24 -5.77 2.09
CA LEU A 37 -12.58 -7.17 2.30
C LEU A 37 -11.90 -7.69 3.56
N HIS A 38 -12.68 -8.22 4.50
CA HIS A 38 -12.15 -8.99 5.62
C HIS A 38 -12.13 -10.47 5.27
N LEU A 39 -10.92 -11.04 5.24
CA LEU A 39 -10.69 -12.43 4.94
C LEU A 39 -10.75 -13.27 6.22
N ALA A 40 -11.11 -14.55 6.10
CA ALA A 40 -11.27 -15.45 7.24
C ALA A 40 -9.97 -15.64 8.04
N THR A 41 -8.81 -15.40 7.41
CA THR A 41 -7.48 -15.42 8.03
C THR A 41 -7.19 -14.22 8.93
N GLY A 42 -8.11 -13.25 9.03
CA GLY A 42 -7.92 -12.01 9.79
C GLY A 42 -7.18 -10.92 9.01
N VAL A 43 -6.92 -11.14 7.72
CA VAL A 43 -6.40 -10.12 6.81
C VAL A 43 -7.52 -9.17 6.41
N HIS A 44 -7.26 -7.87 6.52
CA HIS A 44 -8.10 -6.81 6.00
C HIS A 44 -7.47 -6.25 4.72
N VAL A 45 -8.10 -6.54 3.58
CA VAL A 45 -7.79 -5.89 2.30
C VAL A 45 -8.53 -4.57 2.27
N TYR A 46 -7.80 -3.49 2.04
CA TYR A 46 -8.33 -2.14 2.10
C TYR A 46 -9.22 -1.81 0.90
N GLY A 47 -10.29 -1.08 1.18
CA GLY A 47 -11.04 -0.36 0.16
C GLY A 47 -10.22 0.77 -0.45
N LEU A 48 -10.60 1.24 -1.63
CA LEU A 48 -9.80 2.18 -2.42
C LEU A 48 -9.50 3.50 -1.69
N GLY A 49 -10.47 4.01 -0.91
CA GLY A 49 -10.26 5.21 -0.08
C GLY A 49 -9.26 4.98 1.06
N VAL A 50 -9.28 3.79 1.66
CA VAL A 50 -8.39 3.40 2.76
C VAL A 50 -6.97 3.17 2.25
N ILE A 51 -6.80 2.60 1.04
CA ILE A 51 -5.48 2.42 0.42
C ILE A 51 -4.76 3.76 0.31
N ALA A 52 -5.43 4.79 -0.21
CA ALA A 52 -4.80 6.10 -0.37
C ALA A 52 -4.35 6.69 0.97
N GLU A 53 -5.23 6.65 1.98
CA GLU A 53 -4.91 7.15 3.33
C GLU A 53 -3.75 6.39 3.97
N LYS A 54 -3.78 5.06 3.93
CA LYS A 54 -2.77 4.19 4.55
C LYS A 54 -1.40 4.34 3.88
N ASN A 55 -1.36 4.39 2.55
CA ASN A 55 -0.09 4.59 1.84
C ASN A 55 0.53 5.96 2.13
N ALA A 56 -0.30 7.00 2.30
CA ALA A 56 0.17 8.33 2.71
C ALA A 56 0.66 8.33 4.17
N LEU A 57 -0.09 7.73 5.09
CA LEU A 57 0.27 7.62 6.51
C LEU A 57 1.62 6.92 6.70
N HIS A 58 1.85 5.84 5.96
CA HIS A 58 3.08 5.07 6.03
C HIS A 58 4.19 5.57 5.10
N GLY A 59 3.97 6.63 4.31
CA GLY A 59 5.00 7.18 3.42
C GLY A 59 5.47 6.23 2.31
N ILE A 60 4.63 5.27 1.89
CA ILE A 60 5.00 4.18 0.96
C ILE A 60 5.58 4.71 -0.34
N ALA A 61 4.99 5.75 -0.92
CA ALA A 61 5.46 6.34 -2.18
C ALA A 61 6.91 6.84 -2.11
N GLY A 62 7.37 7.29 -0.94
CA GLY A 62 8.74 7.79 -0.74
C GLY A 62 9.73 6.69 -0.39
N GLN A 63 9.35 5.77 0.50
CA GLN A 63 10.25 4.74 1.03
C GLN A 63 10.26 3.43 0.23
N CYS A 64 9.20 3.16 -0.53
CA CYS A 64 8.98 1.94 -1.30
C CYS A 64 8.44 2.29 -2.70
N PRO A 65 9.21 2.99 -3.53
CA PRO A 65 8.77 3.33 -4.89
C PRO A 65 8.46 2.04 -5.67
N GLY A 66 7.31 2.02 -6.35
CA GLY A 66 6.85 0.85 -7.10
C GLY A 66 6.05 -0.16 -6.27
N TYR A 67 5.72 0.14 -5.01
CA TYR A 67 4.86 -0.71 -4.17
C TYR A 67 3.63 0.05 -3.68
N VAL A 68 2.57 -0.70 -3.40
CA VAL A 68 1.34 -0.18 -2.78
C VAL A 68 0.94 -1.08 -1.63
N LEU A 69 0.74 -0.51 -0.44
CA LEU A 69 0.14 -1.21 0.69
C LEU A 69 -1.36 -1.41 0.43
N VAL A 70 -1.81 -2.66 0.41
CA VAL A 70 -3.19 -3.03 0.05
C VAL A 70 -3.98 -3.66 1.19
N GLY A 71 -3.33 -3.98 2.31
CA GLY A 71 -4.00 -4.56 3.46
C GLY A 71 -3.06 -4.80 4.65
N ASP A 72 -3.63 -5.25 5.75
CA ASP A 72 -2.89 -5.67 6.95
C ASP A 72 -3.65 -6.71 7.78
N ASN A 73 -2.97 -7.37 8.72
CA ASN A 73 -3.59 -8.27 9.71
C ASN A 73 -3.42 -7.76 11.16
N GLY A 74 -3.23 -6.46 11.32
CA GLY A 74 -2.91 -5.79 12.58
C GLY A 74 -1.42 -5.82 12.97
N THR A 75 -0.63 -6.73 12.39
CA THR A 75 0.81 -6.87 12.70
C THR A 75 1.66 -6.65 11.44
N HIS A 76 1.28 -7.30 10.34
CA HIS A 76 1.96 -7.23 9.06
C HIS A 76 1.11 -6.49 8.05
N GLY A 77 1.75 -5.62 7.26
CA GLY A 77 1.20 -5.03 6.05
C GLY A 77 1.49 -5.89 4.82
N PHE A 78 0.57 -5.88 3.87
CA PHE A 78 0.69 -6.57 2.59
C PHE A 78 0.84 -5.56 1.46
N LEU A 79 1.91 -5.68 0.70
CA LEU A 79 2.27 -4.76 -0.38
C LEU A 79 2.24 -5.47 -1.73
N VAL A 80 1.72 -4.77 -2.73
CA VAL A 80 1.72 -5.22 -4.14
C VAL A 80 2.83 -4.50 -4.89
N SER A 81 3.65 -5.25 -5.62
CA SER A 81 4.60 -4.68 -6.59
C SER A 81 3.86 -4.21 -7.84
N LEU A 82 4.13 -2.97 -8.26
CA LEU A 82 3.61 -2.38 -9.50
C LEU A 82 4.50 -2.66 -10.71
N SER A 83 5.69 -3.24 -10.51
CA SER A 83 6.66 -3.52 -11.59
C SER A 83 6.64 -4.95 -12.10
N ASP A 84 6.11 -5.89 -11.30
CA ASP A 84 6.01 -7.32 -11.61
C ASP A 84 4.53 -7.73 -11.72
N ASP A 85 4.18 -9.01 -11.87
CA ASP A 85 2.80 -9.54 -12.09
C ASP A 85 1.84 -9.34 -10.87
N LEU A 86 1.93 -8.19 -10.21
CA LEU A 86 1.21 -7.84 -9.00
C LEU A 86 1.57 -8.76 -7.84
N SER A 87 2.82 -9.20 -7.80
CA SER A 87 3.33 -10.03 -6.71
C SER A 87 3.14 -9.35 -5.37
N VAL A 88 2.78 -10.17 -4.38
CA VAL A 88 2.43 -9.71 -3.04
C VAL A 88 3.57 -10.02 -2.09
N TYR A 89 3.88 -9.05 -1.25
CA TYR A 89 4.89 -9.11 -0.21
C TYR A 89 4.26 -8.81 1.14
N SER A 90 4.76 -9.41 2.20
CA SER A 90 4.45 -9.04 3.57
C SER A 90 5.63 -8.35 4.24
N SER A 91 5.34 -7.47 5.19
CA SER A 91 6.35 -6.89 6.08
C SER A 91 5.68 -6.46 7.37
N GLU A 92 6.45 -6.42 8.45
CA GLU A 92 5.99 -5.81 9.71
C GLU A 92 5.50 -4.38 9.44
N LEU A 93 4.35 -4.02 10.00
CA LEU A 93 3.70 -2.72 9.72
C LEU A 93 4.55 -1.54 10.23
N GLY A 94 5.39 -1.77 11.23
CA GLY A 94 6.38 -0.82 11.73
C GLY A 94 7.67 -0.73 10.91
N ALA A 95 7.86 -1.59 9.91
CA ALA A 95 9.09 -1.70 9.12
C ALA A 95 8.80 -1.89 7.61
N LEU A 96 7.91 -1.08 7.05
CA LEU A 96 7.49 -1.13 5.64
C LEU A 96 8.58 -0.56 4.70
N VAL A 97 9.73 -1.23 4.59
CA VAL A 97 10.80 -0.89 3.64
C VAL A 97 11.29 -2.12 2.86
N PRO A 98 11.74 -1.98 1.59
CA PRO A 98 11.94 -3.11 0.68
C PRO A 98 12.88 -4.21 1.19
N PRO A 99 13.97 -3.91 1.94
CA PRO A 99 14.84 -4.95 2.49
C PRO A 99 14.16 -5.94 3.45
N PHE A 100 13.01 -5.59 4.04
CA PHE A 100 12.26 -6.47 4.94
C PHE A 100 11.07 -7.17 4.29
N PHE A 101 10.85 -6.94 2.99
CA PHE A 101 9.73 -7.52 2.28
C PHE A 101 9.94 -9.02 2.09
N GLN A 102 8.97 -9.80 2.54
CA GLN A 102 8.92 -11.23 2.33
C GLN A 102 7.94 -11.54 1.23
N PHE A 103 8.38 -12.25 0.21
CA PHE A 103 7.50 -12.71 -0.86
C PHE A 103 6.44 -13.67 -0.31
N VAL A 104 5.16 -13.41 -0.62
CA VAL A 104 4.04 -14.28 -0.18
C VAL A 104 3.25 -14.89 -1.34
N ALA A 105 3.19 -14.22 -2.49
CA ALA A 105 2.50 -14.75 -3.67
C ALA A 105 3.00 -14.10 -4.97
N SER A 106 2.90 -14.83 -6.07
CA SER A 106 3.33 -14.35 -7.39
C SER A 106 2.36 -13.33 -8.00
N SER A 107 1.08 -13.36 -7.57
CA SER A 107 0.06 -12.40 -7.99
C SER A 107 -0.93 -12.08 -6.87
N LEU A 108 -1.59 -10.92 -6.97
CA LEU A 108 -2.65 -10.52 -6.04
C LEU A 108 -3.82 -11.51 -5.99
N ARG A 109 -4.15 -12.13 -7.13
CA ARG A 109 -5.22 -13.13 -7.20
C ARG A 109 -4.87 -14.39 -6.43
N GLU A 110 -3.68 -14.96 -6.68
CA GLU A 110 -3.18 -16.12 -5.95
C GLU A 110 -3.16 -15.86 -4.45
N TRP A 111 -2.71 -14.66 -4.05
CA TRP A 111 -2.71 -14.27 -2.64
C TRP A 111 -4.13 -14.29 -2.07
N VAL A 112 -5.09 -13.60 -2.68
CA VAL A 112 -6.47 -13.56 -2.17
C VAL A 112 -7.09 -14.96 -2.11
N ASP A 113 -6.93 -15.79 -3.15
CA ASP A 113 -7.40 -17.18 -3.15
C ASP A 113 -6.76 -18.02 -2.02
N SER A 114 -5.50 -17.75 -1.66
CA SER A 114 -4.81 -18.45 -0.56
C SER A 114 -5.33 -18.07 0.84
N GLN A 115 -6.08 -16.97 0.96
CA GLN A 115 -6.61 -16.48 2.24
C GLN A 115 -8.00 -17.03 2.60
N GLY A 116 -8.61 -17.87 1.74
CA GLY A 116 -9.83 -18.63 2.03
C GLY A 116 -11.07 -18.20 1.28
#